data_AF-A0A442GKJ8-F1
#
_entry.id   AF-A0A442GKJ8-F1
#
_cell.length_a   1.000
_cell.length_b   1.000
_cell.length_c   1.000
_cell.angle_alpha   90.00
_cell.angle_beta   90.00
_cell.angle_gamma   90.00
#
_symmetry.space_group_name_H-M   'P 1'
#
loop_
_entity.id
_entity.type
_entity.pdbx_description
1 polymer ?
#
loop_
_entity_poly.entity_id
_entity_poly.type
_entity_poly.pdbx_seq_one_letter_code
_entity_poly.pdbx_strand_id
1 'polypeptide(L)'
;MTGQEHDFSHLDRAGRATAGLARSPRLAVTLIISAGIMLAWFILAAMAIRGAEGRLAGGAPGDALLKDLPRLPLPYFLDRFFALCLAPAPLAGSAGVQALALILMWFLMAVAAMLPSAAPMIRTYCEIADTARIKREPVVHPLVLVAGYLATWLAASVVFAALTLTIYAFAASGQVLDPVVGFAGAAALAVAGLYQFSGLKQACLKKCRNPFSILFANWSAKPGRIFRLGMEQGVWCLGCCWALMLVMFAVGAMNIFWMALIGLFTLIEKQTTGRVASQAAGAILLVWAAALLLVSA
;
A
#
# COMPACT_ATOMS: atom_id res chain seq x y z
N MET A 1 37.35 10.46 -23.02
CA MET A 1 38.19 9.90 -21.93
C MET A 1 37.54 8.59 -21.49
N THR A 2 38.35 7.54 -21.50
CA THR A 2 38.02 6.14 -21.21
C THR A 2 37.32 5.99 -19.87
N GLY A 3 36.21 5.26 -19.83
CA GLY A 3 35.55 4.92 -18.57
C GLY A 3 36.50 4.04 -17.76
N GLN A 4 36.89 4.50 -16.57
CA GLN A 4 37.56 3.64 -15.60
C GLN A 4 36.61 2.49 -15.25
N GLU A 5 36.78 1.35 -15.91
CA GLU A 5 36.43 0.07 -15.33
C GLU A 5 37.24 -0.05 -14.04
N HIS A 6 36.60 0.26 -12.92
CA HIS A 6 37.17 -0.01 -11.60
C HIS A 6 37.29 -1.53 -11.49
N ASP A 7 38.50 -2.04 -11.69
CA ASP A 7 38.80 -3.46 -11.63
C ASP A 7 38.66 -3.95 -10.18
N PHE A 8 37.57 -4.66 -9.91
CA PHE A 8 37.29 -5.28 -8.61
C PHE A 8 37.81 -6.72 -8.55
N SER A 9 38.78 -7.08 -9.40
CA SER A 9 39.44 -8.38 -9.46
C SER A 9 39.99 -8.83 -8.10
N HIS A 10 40.39 -7.89 -7.26
CA HIS A 10 40.96 -8.12 -5.93
C HIS A 10 39.94 -8.41 -4.82
N LEU A 11 38.64 -8.26 -5.07
CA LEU A 11 37.61 -8.60 -4.07
C LEU A 11 37.36 -10.12 -4.05
N ASP A 12 37.10 -10.65 -2.87
CA ASP A 12 36.63 -12.01 -2.63
C ASP A 12 35.26 -12.26 -3.28
N ARG A 13 34.83 -13.53 -3.40
CA ARG A 13 33.63 -13.89 -4.20
C ARG A 13 32.38 -13.14 -3.76
N ALA A 14 32.26 -12.86 -2.46
CA ALA A 14 31.22 -12.02 -1.87
C ALA A 14 31.40 -10.54 -2.25
N GLY A 15 32.62 -10.00 -2.15
CA GLY A 15 32.95 -8.63 -2.57
C GLY A 15 32.74 -8.35 -4.07
N ARG A 16 33.00 -9.32 -4.95
CA ARG A 16 32.66 -9.20 -6.38
C ARG A 16 31.16 -9.24 -6.63
N ALA A 17 30.42 -10.05 -5.87
CA ALA A 17 28.96 -10.09 -5.97
C ALA A 17 28.33 -8.77 -5.51
N THR A 18 28.80 -8.19 -4.40
CA THR A 18 28.34 -6.88 -3.91
C THR A 18 28.76 -5.73 -4.82
N ALA A 19 29.95 -5.78 -5.42
CA ALA A 19 30.38 -4.81 -6.44
C ALA A 19 29.56 -4.93 -7.74
N GLY A 20 29.21 -6.14 -8.18
CA GLY A 20 28.30 -6.37 -9.31
C GLY A 20 26.87 -5.88 -9.06
N LEU A 21 26.39 -6.03 -7.82
CA LEU A 21 25.13 -5.44 -7.33
C LEU A 21 25.14 -3.91 -7.40
N ALA A 22 26.26 -3.27 -7.06
CA ALA A 22 26.42 -1.82 -7.15
C ALA A 22 26.52 -1.30 -8.60
N ARG A 23 26.98 -2.13 -9.55
CA ARG A 23 27.13 -1.74 -10.96
C ARG A 23 25.83 -1.67 -11.75
N SER A 24 24.76 -2.33 -11.30
CA SER A 24 23.47 -2.30 -12.00
C SER A 24 22.44 -1.46 -11.22
N PRO A 25 22.12 -0.24 -11.69
CA PRO A 25 21.13 0.63 -11.03
C PRO A 25 19.78 -0.06 -10.86
N ARG A 26 19.46 -1.01 -11.76
CA ARG A 26 18.22 -1.78 -11.76
C ARG A 26 18.14 -2.76 -10.58
N LEU A 27 19.22 -3.48 -10.27
CA LEU A 27 19.23 -4.42 -9.14
C LEU A 27 19.20 -3.68 -7.82
N ALA A 28 19.99 -2.61 -7.68
CA ALA A 28 19.98 -1.79 -6.47
C ALA A 28 18.58 -1.22 -6.17
N VAL A 29 17.91 -0.64 -7.17
CA VAL A 29 16.55 -0.12 -7.02
C VAL A 29 15.56 -1.23 -6.67
N THR A 30 15.64 -2.38 -7.36
CA THR A 30 14.75 -3.52 -7.09
C THR A 30 14.92 -4.05 -5.67
N LEU A 31 16.17 -4.17 -5.18
CA LEU A 31 16.47 -4.63 -3.83
C LEU A 31 15.99 -3.67 -2.75
N ILE A 32 16.18 -2.37 -2.95
CA ILE A 32 15.70 -1.35 -2.01
C ILE A 32 14.18 -1.42 -1.91
N ILE A 33 13.48 -1.53 -3.05
CA ILE A 33 12.02 -1.64 -3.07
C ILE A 33 11.55 -2.95 -2.42
N SER A 34 12.17 -4.08 -2.75
CA SER A 34 11.79 -5.37 -2.18
C SER A 34 12.03 -5.42 -0.68
N ALA A 35 13.17 -4.90 -0.21
CA ALA A 35 13.47 -4.79 1.22
C ALA A 35 12.45 -3.89 1.93
N GLY A 36 12.06 -2.76 1.33
CA GLY A 36 11.01 -1.89 1.86
C GLY A 36 9.65 -2.57 1.96
N ILE A 37 9.25 -3.34 0.94
CA ILE A 37 8.00 -4.10 0.93
C ILE A 37 8.02 -5.19 2.01
N MET A 38 9.13 -5.95 2.11
CA MET A 38 9.27 -7.00 3.12
C MET A 38 9.26 -6.43 4.54
N LEU A 39 9.94 -5.31 4.77
CA LEU A 39 9.92 -4.61 6.05
C LEU A 39 8.51 -4.13 6.41
N ALA A 40 7.77 -3.57 5.44
CA ALA A 40 6.40 -3.13 5.67
C ALA A 40 5.47 -4.30 6.03
N TRP A 41 5.55 -5.42 5.30
CA TRP A 41 4.81 -6.65 5.64
C TRP A 41 5.19 -7.21 7.01
N PHE A 42 6.48 -7.20 7.36
CA PHE A 42 6.95 -7.65 8.67
C PHE A 42 6.36 -6.79 9.80
N ILE A 43 6.40 -5.46 9.66
CA ILE A 43 5.83 -4.54 10.66
C ILE A 43 4.32 -4.77 10.79
N LEU A 44 3.60 -4.92 9.68
CA LEU A 44 2.15 -5.16 9.69
C LEU A 44 1.78 -6.53 10.26
N ALA A 45 2.58 -7.57 10.00
CA ALA A 45 2.41 -8.88 10.61
C ALA A 45 2.62 -8.83 12.12
N ALA A 46 3.69 -8.18 12.58
CA ALA A 46 3.95 -7.97 14.00
C ALA A 46 2.80 -7.20 14.68
N MET A 47 2.28 -6.17 14.01
CA MET A 47 1.13 -5.39 14.48
C MET A 47 -0.15 -6.24 14.54
N ALA A 48 -0.40 -7.08 13.54
CA ALA A 48 -1.57 -7.97 13.48
C ALA A 48 -1.53 -9.05 14.59
N ILE A 49 -0.35 -9.61 14.88
CA ILE A 49 -0.16 -10.57 16.00
C ILE A 49 -0.55 -9.90 17.32
N ARG A 50 -0.03 -8.69 17.60
CA ARG A 50 -0.39 -7.92 18.80
C ARG A 50 -1.89 -7.60 18.88
N GLY A 51 -2.51 -7.25 17.74
CA GLY A 51 -3.95 -6.98 17.67
C GLY A 51 -4.84 -8.21 17.82
N ALA A 52 -4.36 -9.41 17.49
CA ALA A 52 -5.09 -10.67 17.69
C ALA A 52 -5.08 -11.12 19.17
N GLU A 53 -4.03 -10.79 19.93
CA GLU A 53 -3.95 -11.06 21.37
C GLU A 53 -4.92 -10.20 22.19
N GLY A 54 -5.14 -8.95 21.79
CA GLY A 54 -6.04 -8.02 22.47
C GLY A 54 -7.54 -8.26 22.23
N ARG A 55 -7.91 -9.13 21.28
CA ARG A 55 -9.31 -9.44 20.92
C ARG A 55 -9.80 -10.70 21.65
N LEU A 56 -10.75 -10.53 22.58
CA LEU A 56 -11.45 -11.61 23.28
C LEU A 56 -12.85 -11.85 22.69
N ALA A 57 -13.16 -13.14 22.44
CA ALA A 57 -14.39 -13.75 21.89
C ALA A 57 -14.79 -13.33 20.45
N GLY A 58 -14.87 -14.32 19.53
CA GLY A 58 -15.39 -14.13 18.16
C GLY A 58 -14.37 -13.80 17.06
N GLY A 59 -13.10 -14.20 17.22
CA GLY A 59 -11.95 -13.78 16.40
C GLY A 59 -12.16 -13.64 14.89
N ALA A 60 -11.48 -12.68 14.27
CA ALA A 60 -11.58 -12.42 12.85
C ALA A 60 -10.90 -13.54 12.03
N PRO A 61 -11.31 -13.74 10.75
CA PRO A 61 -10.63 -14.69 9.87
C PRO A 61 -9.11 -14.45 9.84
N GLY A 62 -8.32 -15.47 10.17
CA GLY A 62 -6.86 -15.37 10.28
C GLY A 62 -6.30 -15.21 11.70
N ASP A 63 -7.12 -14.83 12.70
CA ASP A 63 -6.66 -14.65 14.08
C ASP A 63 -6.23 -15.99 14.72
N ALA A 64 -6.84 -17.12 14.35
CA ALA A 64 -6.43 -18.44 14.83
C ALA A 64 -4.99 -18.79 14.42
N LEU A 65 -4.61 -18.49 13.17
CA LEU A 65 -3.25 -18.71 12.67
C LEU A 65 -2.22 -17.78 13.34
N LEU A 66 -2.64 -16.57 13.74
CA LEU A 66 -1.77 -15.60 14.40
C LEU A 66 -1.55 -15.87 15.89
N LYS A 67 -2.50 -16.52 16.56
CA LYS A 67 -2.43 -16.84 18.00
C LYS A 67 -1.40 -17.93 18.32
N ASP A 68 -1.13 -18.82 17.37
CA ASP A 68 -0.15 -19.91 17.52
C ASP A 68 1.30 -19.47 17.26
N LEU A 69 1.51 -18.23 16.80
CA LEU A 69 2.85 -17.72 16.51
C LEU A 69 3.55 -17.21 17.79
N PRO A 70 4.85 -17.53 17.97
CA PRO A 70 5.59 -17.08 19.14
C PRO A 70 5.74 -15.56 19.18
N ARG A 71 5.65 -14.99 20.39
CA ARG A 71 5.86 -13.55 20.61
C ARG A 71 7.27 -13.14 20.19
N LEU A 72 7.34 -12.17 19.28
CA LEU A 72 8.58 -11.49 18.96
C LEU A 72 8.84 -10.40 20.00
N PRO A 73 9.99 -10.41 20.71
CA PRO A 73 10.38 -9.29 21.56
C PRO A 73 10.68 -8.09 20.67
N LEU A 74 9.78 -7.10 20.68
CA LEU A 74 9.91 -5.89 19.89
C LEU A 74 10.50 -4.75 20.74
N PRO A 75 11.22 -3.81 20.12
CA PRO A 75 11.70 -2.63 20.83
C PRO A 75 10.53 -1.73 21.26
N TYR A 76 10.69 -1.04 22.38
CA TYR A 76 9.65 -0.24 23.03
C TYR A 76 8.91 0.74 22.10
N PHE A 77 9.60 1.34 21.12
CA PHE A 77 8.99 2.27 20.18
C PHE A 77 7.92 1.60 19.28
N LEU A 78 8.15 0.34 18.88
CA LEU A 78 7.24 -0.43 18.03
C LEU A 78 6.00 -0.84 18.82
N ASP A 79 6.17 -1.28 20.07
CA ASP A 79 5.05 -1.60 20.95
C ASP A 79 4.17 -0.37 21.22
N ARG A 80 4.78 0.80 21.45
CA ARG A 80 4.04 2.06 21.64
C ARG A 80 3.32 2.49 20.37
N PHE A 81 3.95 2.37 19.21
CA PHE A 81 3.32 2.63 17.91
C PHE A 81 2.10 1.73 17.69
N PHE A 82 2.23 0.42 17.96
CA PHE A 82 1.13 -0.53 17.82
C PHE A 82 -0.01 -0.23 18.79
N ALA A 83 0.30 0.09 20.04
CA ALA A 83 -0.71 0.49 21.02
C ALA A 83 -1.51 1.72 20.56
N LEU A 84 -0.85 2.71 19.95
CA LEU A 84 -1.52 3.90 19.40
C LEU A 84 -2.43 3.60 18.21
N CYS A 85 -2.06 2.62 17.37
CA CYS A 85 -2.89 2.16 16.26
C CYS A 85 -4.09 1.30 16.72
N LEU A 86 -3.91 0.54 17.81
CA LEU A 86 -4.88 -0.43 18.32
C LEU A 86 -5.88 0.14 19.35
N ALA A 87 -5.53 1.22 20.04
CA ALA A 87 -6.34 1.76 21.12
C ALA A 87 -7.50 2.64 20.61
N PRO A 88 -8.74 2.44 21.11
CA PRO A 88 -9.81 3.41 20.89
C PRO A 88 -9.45 4.77 21.53
N ALA A 89 -9.93 5.84 20.91
CA ALA A 89 -9.39 7.19 21.04
C ALA A 89 -9.34 7.85 22.45
N PRO A 90 -10.07 7.46 23.51
CA PRO A 90 -9.97 8.25 24.74
C PRO A 90 -8.75 7.92 25.62
N LEU A 91 -7.93 6.90 25.31
CA LEU A 91 -6.77 6.52 26.15
C LEU A 91 -5.38 6.70 25.48
N ALA A 92 -5.31 7.20 24.24
CA ALA A 92 -4.10 7.17 23.41
C ALA A 92 -3.28 8.48 23.43
N GLY A 93 -3.03 9.08 24.60
CA GLY A 93 -2.12 10.24 24.73
C GLY A 93 -2.54 11.48 23.89
N SER A 94 -1.57 12.27 23.39
CA SER A 94 -1.84 13.45 22.57
C SER A 94 -2.40 13.07 21.19
N ALA A 95 -3.55 13.62 20.79
CA ALA A 95 -4.24 13.33 19.52
C ALA A 95 -3.32 13.39 18.27
N GLY A 96 -2.33 14.30 18.25
CA GLY A 96 -1.36 14.39 17.16
C GLY A 96 -0.47 13.16 16.99
N VAL A 97 -0.10 12.51 18.10
CA VAL A 97 0.73 11.29 18.08
C VAL A 97 -0.08 10.09 17.60
N GLN A 98 -1.35 9.98 17.98
CA GLN A 98 -2.25 8.97 17.46
C GLN A 98 -2.52 9.17 15.96
N ALA A 99 -2.75 10.41 15.52
CA ALA A 99 -2.93 10.73 14.12
C ALA A 99 -1.69 10.34 13.29
N LEU A 100 -0.49 10.68 13.76
CA LEU A 100 0.75 10.27 13.09
C LEU A 100 0.89 8.74 13.01
N ALA A 101 0.55 8.03 14.09
CA ALA A 101 0.60 6.58 14.10
C ALA A 101 -0.36 5.96 13.07
N LEU A 102 -1.59 6.47 12.98
CA LEU A 102 -2.57 6.02 11.97
C LEU A 102 -2.13 6.35 10.54
N ILE A 103 -1.56 7.54 10.31
CA ILE A 103 -1.00 7.91 8.99
C ILE A 103 0.10 6.91 8.59
N LEU A 104 1.03 6.63 9.50
CA LEU A 104 2.12 5.69 9.25
C LEU A 104 1.61 4.26 9.03
N MET A 105 0.61 3.82 9.79
CA MET A 105 -0.04 2.51 9.59
C MET A 105 -0.66 2.40 8.19
N TRP A 106 -1.52 3.35 7.79
CA TRP A 106 -2.13 3.36 6.47
C TRP A 106 -1.08 3.48 5.36
N PHE A 107 0.00 4.22 5.61
CA PHE A 107 1.10 4.35 4.66
C PHE A 107 1.87 3.03 4.51
N LEU A 108 2.14 2.32 5.61
CA LEU A 108 2.75 0.98 5.58
C LEU A 108 1.87 -0.01 4.81
N MET A 109 0.55 0.02 5.02
CA MET A 109 -0.40 -0.80 4.27
C MET A 109 -0.35 -0.50 2.77
N ALA A 110 -0.33 0.78 2.41
CA ALA A 110 -0.20 1.23 1.03
C ALA A 110 1.12 0.76 0.41
N VAL A 111 2.24 0.94 1.11
CA VAL A 111 3.56 0.47 0.66
C VAL A 111 3.57 -1.04 0.45
N ALA A 112 3.09 -1.81 1.42
CA ALA A 112 3.09 -3.26 1.39
C ALA A 112 2.23 -3.84 0.24
N ALA A 113 1.05 -3.27 0.00
CA ALA A 113 0.11 -3.80 -0.98
C ALA A 113 0.25 -3.17 -2.39
N MET A 114 0.62 -1.88 -2.48
CA MET A 114 0.54 -1.12 -3.73
C MET A 114 1.89 -0.92 -4.40
N LEU A 115 2.98 -0.85 -3.64
CA LEU A 115 4.33 -0.77 -4.23
C LEU A 115 4.68 -1.98 -5.13
N PRO A 116 4.26 -3.23 -4.84
CA PRO A 116 4.39 -4.35 -5.78
C PRO A 116 3.74 -4.08 -7.14
N SER A 117 2.60 -3.37 -7.14
CA SER A 117 1.89 -3.02 -8.39
C SER A 117 2.61 -1.97 -9.23
N ALA A 118 3.50 -1.19 -8.63
CA ALA A 118 4.36 -0.23 -9.31
C ALA A 118 5.62 -0.88 -9.94
N ALA A 119 5.89 -2.16 -9.66
CA ALA A 119 7.09 -2.85 -10.15
C ALA A 119 7.25 -2.82 -11.68
N PRO A 120 6.22 -3.05 -12.51
CA PRO A 120 6.35 -2.97 -13.97
C PRO A 120 6.74 -1.55 -14.43
N MET A 121 6.14 -0.52 -13.84
CA MET A 121 6.45 0.89 -14.13
C MET A 121 7.93 1.20 -13.82
N ILE A 122 8.41 0.77 -12.65
CA ILE A 122 9.76 1.04 -12.19
C ILE A 122 10.78 0.33 -13.08
N ARG A 123 10.51 -0.91 -13.50
CA ARG A 123 11.34 -1.66 -14.45
C ARG A 123 11.44 -0.94 -15.79
N THR A 124 10.32 -0.53 -16.37
CA THR A 124 10.31 0.25 -17.62
C THR A 124 11.10 1.54 -17.50
N TYR A 125 10.94 2.29 -16.41
CA TYR A 125 11.73 3.51 -16.20
C TYR A 125 13.24 3.21 -16.09
N CYS A 126 13.60 2.12 -15.42
CA CYS A 126 14.99 1.70 -15.32
C CYS A 126 15.58 1.31 -16.70
N GLU A 127 14.80 0.72 -17.59
CA GLU A 127 15.20 0.41 -18.97
C GLU A 127 15.42 1.67 -19.82
N ILE A 128 14.51 2.64 -19.71
CA ILE A 128 14.65 3.96 -20.36
C ILE A 128 15.90 4.66 -19.85
N ALA A 129 16.05 4.74 -18.52
CA ALA A 129 17.17 5.39 -17.86
C ALA A 129 18.52 4.78 -18.24
N ASP A 130 18.58 3.46 -18.37
CA ASP A 130 19.80 2.75 -18.78
C ASP A 130 20.13 3.01 -20.26
N THR A 131 19.13 2.97 -21.14
CA THR A 131 19.28 3.30 -22.57
C THR A 131 19.75 4.74 -22.77
N ALA A 132 19.17 5.69 -22.03
CA ALA A 132 19.58 7.10 -22.04
C ALA A 132 21.02 7.27 -21.52
N ARG A 133 21.41 6.51 -20.49
CA ARG A 133 22.78 6.54 -19.95
C ARG A 133 23.80 6.04 -20.98
N ILE A 134 23.47 4.97 -21.73
CA ILE A 134 24.31 4.46 -22.84
C ILE A 134 24.50 5.54 -23.91
N LYS A 135 23.45 6.32 -24.20
CA LYS A 135 23.49 7.47 -25.13
C LYS A 135 24.15 8.73 -24.55
N ARG A 136 24.68 8.68 -23.32
CA ARG A 136 25.25 9.83 -22.58
C ARG A 136 24.28 10.99 -22.36
N GLU A 137 22.99 10.69 -22.33
CA GLU A 137 21.98 11.67 -21.96
C GLU A 137 21.91 11.82 -20.43
N PRO A 138 21.51 12.99 -19.90
CA PRO A 138 21.32 13.18 -18.47
C PRO A 138 20.15 12.32 -17.95
N VAL A 139 20.40 11.55 -16.90
CA VAL A 139 19.45 10.58 -16.33
C VAL A 139 19.17 10.90 -14.86
N VAL A 140 17.89 10.85 -14.49
CA VAL A 140 17.43 10.98 -13.11
C VAL A 140 17.34 9.59 -12.45
N HIS A 141 17.66 9.51 -11.17
CA HIS A 141 17.60 8.25 -10.43
C HIS A 141 16.14 7.74 -10.32
N PRO A 142 15.86 6.43 -10.58
CA PRO A 142 14.51 5.85 -10.49
C PRO A 142 13.80 6.07 -9.15
N LEU A 143 14.56 6.22 -8.05
CA LEU A 143 13.98 6.52 -6.73
C LEU A 143 13.22 7.85 -6.69
N VAL A 144 13.52 8.81 -7.57
CA VAL A 144 12.75 10.07 -7.66
C VAL A 144 11.33 9.82 -8.15
N LEU A 145 11.16 8.90 -9.10
CA LEU A 145 9.86 8.44 -9.57
C LEU A 145 9.09 7.74 -8.45
N VAL A 146 9.77 6.84 -7.72
CA VAL A 146 9.18 6.11 -6.57
C VAL A 146 8.79 7.07 -5.46
N ALA A 147 9.61 8.09 -5.16
CA ALA A 147 9.30 9.10 -4.16
C ALA A 147 8.03 9.88 -4.51
N GLY A 148 7.83 10.23 -5.78
CA GLY A 148 6.57 10.86 -6.23
C GLY A 148 5.35 9.97 -6.04
N TYR A 149 5.49 8.68 -6.37
CA TYR A 149 4.44 7.68 -6.15
C TYR A 149 4.11 7.53 -4.65
N LEU A 150 5.12 7.42 -3.80
CA LEU A 150 4.93 7.31 -2.35
C LEU A 150 4.37 8.59 -1.74
N ALA A 151 4.70 9.77 -2.26
CA ALA A 151 4.13 11.04 -1.79
C ALA A 151 2.60 11.07 -1.96
N THR A 152 2.08 10.58 -3.08
CA THR A 152 0.61 10.48 -3.27
C THR A 152 -0.05 9.49 -2.31
N TRP A 153 0.64 8.39 -2.01
CA TRP A 153 0.14 7.43 -1.03
C TRP A 153 0.17 7.98 0.38
N LEU A 154 1.22 8.72 0.74
CA LEU A 154 1.29 9.41 2.04
C LEU A 154 0.14 10.40 2.19
N ALA A 155 -0.15 11.20 1.16
CA ALA A 155 -1.30 12.11 1.16
C ALA A 155 -2.63 11.37 1.32
N ALA A 156 -2.82 10.24 0.63
CA ALA A 156 -4.00 9.40 0.80
C ALA A 156 -4.10 8.80 2.21
N SER A 157 -2.98 8.38 2.81
CA SER A 157 -2.92 7.87 4.17
C SER A 157 -3.35 8.90 5.21
N VAL A 158 -3.10 10.19 4.98
CA VAL A 158 -3.65 11.27 5.81
C VAL A 158 -5.18 11.27 5.78
N VAL A 159 -5.78 11.13 4.61
CA VAL A 159 -7.25 11.08 4.46
C VAL A 159 -7.82 9.84 5.14
N PHE A 160 -7.22 8.66 4.95
CA PHE A 160 -7.67 7.42 5.59
C PHE A 160 -7.50 7.45 7.12
N ALA A 161 -6.41 8.03 7.62
CA ALA A 161 -6.21 8.22 9.06
C ALA A 161 -7.26 9.17 9.66
N ALA A 162 -7.55 10.29 8.99
CA ALA A 162 -8.61 11.22 9.40
C ALA A 162 -10.00 10.55 9.40
N LEU A 163 -10.29 9.71 8.40
CA LEU A 163 -11.51 8.92 8.35
C LEU A 163 -11.58 7.92 9.52
N THR A 164 -10.45 7.25 9.82
CA THR A 164 -10.35 6.30 10.95
C THR A 164 -10.65 7.00 12.29
N LEU A 165 -10.04 8.17 12.51
CA LEU A 165 -10.29 8.97 13.72
C LEU A 165 -11.74 9.43 13.83
N THR A 166 -12.32 9.87 12.72
CA THR A 166 -13.74 10.27 12.66
C THR A 166 -14.64 9.11 13.05
N ILE A 167 -14.43 7.92 12.48
CA ILE A 167 -15.19 6.71 12.79
C ILE A 167 -15.06 6.35 14.29
N TYR A 168 -13.84 6.41 14.84
CA TYR A 168 -13.60 6.12 16.26
C TYR A 168 -14.24 7.15 17.20
N ALA A 169 -14.25 8.43 16.82
CA ALA A 169 -14.89 9.49 17.60
C ALA A 169 -16.42 9.28 17.66
N PHE A 170 -17.05 8.91 16.54
CA PHE A 170 -18.49 8.59 16.51
C PHE A 170 -18.84 7.33 17.30
N ALA A 171 -17.96 6.31 17.31
CA ALA A 171 -18.16 5.12 18.12
C ALA A 171 -18.03 5.40 19.63
N ALA A 172 -17.13 6.29 20.04
CA ALA A 172 -16.86 6.60 21.44
C ALA A 172 -17.90 7.53 22.10
N SER A 173 -18.67 8.31 21.34
CA SER A 173 -19.63 9.29 21.89
C SER A 173 -20.92 8.67 22.44
N GLY A 174 -21.10 7.35 22.36
CA GLY A 174 -22.29 6.65 22.87
C GLY A 174 -23.62 7.08 22.22
N GLN A 175 -23.60 8.00 21.24
CA GLN A 175 -24.77 8.46 20.48
C GLN A 175 -25.29 7.42 19.49
N VAL A 176 -24.67 6.25 19.44
CA VAL A 176 -25.10 5.18 18.56
C VAL A 176 -24.91 3.86 19.27
N LEU A 177 -26.02 3.14 19.44
CA LEU A 177 -25.98 1.75 19.88
C LEU A 177 -25.13 0.92 18.90
N ASP A 178 -24.78 -0.29 19.31
CA ASP A 178 -23.77 -1.19 18.74
C ASP A 178 -24.00 -1.84 17.34
N PRO A 179 -24.57 -1.17 16.30
CA PRO A 179 -24.43 -1.60 14.89
C PRO A 179 -23.63 -0.67 13.96
N VAL A 180 -22.98 0.40 14.43
CA VAL A 180 -22.30 1.38 13.53
C VAL A 180 -21.08 0.81 12.82
N VAL A 181 -20.36 -0.13 13.42
CA VAL A 181 -19.29 -0.85 12.70
C VAL A 181 -19.90 -1.61 11.51
N GLY A 182 -21.11 -2.14 11.68
CA GLY A 182 -21.91 -2.76 10.63
C GLY A 182 -22.38 -1.75 9.57
N PHE A 183 -22.97 -0.62 9.96
CA PHE A 183 -23.49 0.36 9.01
C PHE A 183 -22.39 1.14 8.28
N ALA A 184 -21.37 1.64 8.98
CA ALA A 184 -20.23 2.31 8.37
C ALA A 184 -19.41 1.34 7.49
N GLY A 185 -19.24 0.09 7.94
CA GLY A 185 -18.65 -0.99 7.16
C GLY A 185 -19.48 -1.32 5.91
N ALA A 186 -20.80 -1.44 6.04
CA ALA A 186 -21.70 -1.68 4.91
C ALA A 186 -21.73 -0.51 3.92
N ALA A 187 -21.72 0.73 4.39
CA ALA A 187 -21.62 1.92 3.55
C ALA A 187 -20.28 1.94 2.79
N ALA A 188 -19.17 1.62 3.47
CA ALA A 188 -17.86 1.51 2.86
C ALA A 188 -17.83 0.41 1.77
N LEU A 189 -18.42 -0.76 2.05
CA LEU A 189 -18.55 -1.86 1.09
C LEU A 189 -19.46 -1.51 -0.09
N ALA A 190 -20.58 -0.80 0.16
CA ALA A 190 -21.49 -0.36 -0.88
C ALA A 190 -20.82 0.65 -1.81
N VAL A 191 -20.12 1.65 -1.26
CA VAL A 191 -19.32 2.61 -2.05
C VAL A 191 -18.25 1.87 -2.83
N ALA A 192 -17.54 0.92 -2.20
CA ALA A 192 -16.52 0.13 -2.88
C ALA A 192 -17.10 -0.70 -4.03
N GLY A 193 -18.23 -1.37 -3.79
CA GLY A 193 -18.94 -2.19 -4.76
C GLY A 193 -19.50 -1.37 -5.93
N LEU A 194 -20.10 -0.20 -5.69
CA LEU A 194 -20.56 0.69 -6.75
C LEU A 194 -19.39 1.27 -7.56
N TYR A 195 -18.30 1.63 -6.88
CA TYR A 195 -17.11 2.16 -7.54
C TYR A 195 -16.48 1.14 -8.51
N GLN A 196 -16.57 -0.16 -8.20
CA GLN A 196 -16.10 -1.25 -9.06
C GLN A 196 -16.75 -1.24 -10.46
N PHE A 197 -18.01 -0.82 -10.55
CA PHE A 197 -18.74 -0.70 -11.83
C PHE A 197 -18.52 0.64 -12.53
N SER A 198 -17.87 1.60 -11.88
CA SER A 198 -17.76 2.96 -12.41
C SER A 198 -16.84 3.04 -13.64
N GLY A 199 -17.24 3.88 -14.61
CA GLY A 199 -16.39 4.22 -15.75
C GLY A 199 -15.08 4.91 -15.35
N LEU A 200 -15.09 5.63 -14.22
CA LEU A 200 -13.92 6.27 -13.64
C LEU A 200 -12.86 5.23 -13.25
N LYS A 201 -13.24 4.16 -12.54
CA LYS A 201 -12.33 3.06 -12.20
C LYS A 201 -11.70 2.45 -13.45
N GLN A 202 -12.51 2.21 -14.48
CA GLN A 202 -12.03 1.62 -15.74
C GLN A 202 -11.04 2.54 -16.47
N ALA A 203 -11.27 3.85 -16.46
CA ALA A 203 -10.34 4.84 -17.00
C ALA A 203 -8.99 4.82 -16.24
N CYS A 204 -9.04 4.82 -14.90
CA CYS A 204 -7.84 4.73 -14.07
C CYS A 204 -7.08 3.41 -14.29
N LEU A 205 -7.78 2.28 -14.37
CA LEU A 205 -7.18 0.97 -14.64
C LEU A 205 -6.50 0.92 -16.02
N LYS A 206 -7.14 1.46 -17.06
CA LYS A 206 -6.55 1.51 -18.40
C LYS A 206 -5.22 2.27 -18.40
N LYS A 207 -5.14 3.36 -17.64
CA LYS A 207 -3.92 4.15 -17.50
C LYS A 207 -2.87 3.44 -16.63
N CYS A 208 -3.29 2.78 -15.55
CA CYS A 208 -2.40 1.98 -14.70
C CYS A 208 -1.78 0.79 -15.43
N ARG A 209 -2.52 0.13 -16.32
CA ARG A 209 -2.06 -1.04 -17.09
C ARG A 209 -1.03 -0.72 -18.17
N ASN A 210 -1.03 0.51 -18.69
CA ASN A 210 -0.10 0.93 -19.75
C ASN A 210 0.77 2.14 -19.32
N PRO A 211 1.69 1.92 -18.36
CA PRO A 211 2.56 3.00 -17.87
C PRO A 211 3.58 3.47 -18.91
N PHE A 212 3.93 2.61 -19.88
CA PHE A 212 4.96 2.86 -20.89
C PHE A 212 4.67 4.12 -21.71
N SER A 213 3.45 4.23 -22.25
CA SER A 213 3.06 5.37 -23.10
C SER A 213 3.23 6.73 -22.40
N ILE A 214 2.96 6.79 -21.10
CA ILE A 214 3.04 8.01 -20.29
C ILE A 214 4.48 8.32 -19.93
N LEU A 215 5.20 7.30 -19.48
CA LEU A 215 6.59 7.41 -19.06
C LEU A 215 7.47 7.90 -20.20
N PHE A 216 7.30 7.33 -21.40
CA PHE A 216 8.07 7.74 -22.57
C PHE A 216 7.71 9.13 -23.05
N ALA A 217 6.42 9.47 -23.15
CA ALA A 217 5.98 10.77 -23.65
C ALA A 217 6.39 11.93 -22.73
N ASN A 218 6.41 11.69 -21.41
CA ASN A 218 6.70 12.72 -20.40
C ASN A 218 8.09 12.58 -19.77
N TRP A 219 8.98 11.76 -20.37
CA TRP A 219 10.33 11.57 -19.87
C TRP A 219 11.10 12.91 -19.88
N SER A 220 11.92 13.12 -18.84
CA SER A 220 12.70 14.34 -18.71
C SER A 220 13.95 14.10 -17.86
N ALA A 221 15.03 14.79 -18.22
CA ALA A 221 16.25 14.86 -17.44
C ALA A 221 16.14 15.71 -16.14
N LYS A 222 14.98 16.35 -15.90
CA LYS A 222 14.77 17.19 -14.72
C LYS A 222 14.15 16.39 -13.57
N PRO A 223 14.74 16.36 -12.36
CA PRO A 223 14.22 15.55 -11.25
C PRO A 223 12.80 15.93 -10.84
N GLY A 224 12.46 17.22 -10.84
CA GLY A 224 11.09 17.67 -10.54
C GLY A 224 10.02 17.16 -11.52
N ARG A 225 10.37 16.96 -12.81
CA ARG A 225 9.43 16.38 -13.79
C ARG A 225 9.24 14.88 -13.55
N ILE A 226 10.30 14.16 -13.19
CA ILE A 226 10.23 12.73 -12.86
C ILE A 226 9.46 12.50 -11.55
N PHE A 227 9.65 13.37 -10.56
CA PHE A 227 8.86 13.33 -9.32
C PHE A 227 7.36 13.53 -9.62
N ARG A 228 7.02 14.53 -10.45
CA ARG A 228 5.64 14.77 -10.87
C ARG A 228 5.05 13.61 -11.68
N LEU A 229 5.86 12.97 -12.53
CA LEU A 229 5.48 11.77 -13.27
C LEU A 229 5.15 10.61 -12.31
N GLY A 230 5.94 10.43 -11.25
CA GLY A 230 5.65 9.49 -10.17
C GLY A 230 4.34 9.81 -9.44
N MET A 231 4.09 11.08 -9.13
CA MET A 231 2.82 11.52 -8.53
C MET A 231 1.63 11.26 -9.46
N GLU A 232 1.76 11.55 -10.76
CA GLU A 232 0.69 11.32 -11.72
C GLU A 232 0.31 9.83 -11.78
N GLN A 233 1.30 8.94 -11.84
CA GLN A 233 1.02 7.50 -11.75
C GLN A 233 0.40 7.12 -10.40
N GLY A 234 0.88 7.73 -9.32
CA GLY A 234 0.35 7.55 -7.98
C GLY A 234 -1.14 7.88 -7.89
N VAL A 235 -1.58 8.98 -8.50
CA VAL A 235 -3.00 9.37 -8.57
C VAL A 235 -3.82 8.37 -9.39
N TRP A 236 -3.32 7.91 -10.54
CA TRP A 236 -4.00 6.87 -11.33
C TRP A 236 -4.14 5.56 -10.54
N CYS A 237 -3.08 5.19 -9.83
CA CYS A 237 -3.07 4.01 -8.98
C CYS A 237 -4.07 4.16 -7.84
N LEU A 238 -4.03 5.27 -7.11
CA LEU A 238 -4.98 5.57 -6.04
C LEU A 238 -6.41 5.50 -6.57
N GLY A 239 -6.70 6.14 -7.71
CA GLY A 239 -8.00 6.11 -8.36
C GLY A 239 -8.52 4.70 -8.63
N CYS A 240 -7.68 3.75 -9.04
CA CYS A 240 -8.17 2.38 -9.28
C CYS A 240 -8.40 1.53 -8.01
N CYS A 241 -7.78 1.86 -6.87
CA CYS A 241 -7.76 0.95 -5.70
C CYS A 241 -8.19 1.58 -4.36
N TRP A 242 -8.40 2.90 -4.27
CA TRP A 242 -8.84 3.58 -3.04
C TRP A 242 -10.15 2.98 -2.50
N ALA A 243 -11.08 2.63 -3.39
CA ALA A 243 -12.35 2.01 -3.05
C ALA A 243 -12.16 0.65 -2.38
N LEU A 244 -11.19 -0.15 -2.83
CA LEU A 244 -10.87 -1.43 -2.19
C LEU A 244 -10.23 -1.22 -0.81
N MET A 245 -9.50 -0.13 -0.60
CA MET A 245 -8.99 0.18 0.74
C MET A 245 -10.12 0.47 1.73
N LEU A 246 -11.27 0.98 1.27
CA LEU A 246 -12.41 1.20 2.15
C LEU A 246 -12.95 -0.10 2.78
N VAL A 247 -12.77 -1.23 2.12
CA VAL A 247 -13.15 -2.55 2.65
C VAL A 247 -12.47 -2.84 3.99
N MET A 248 -11.26 -2.32 4.21
CA MET A 248 -10.53 -2.47 5.47
C MET A 248 -11.27 -1.87 6.67
N PHE A 249 -12.15 -0.88 6.47
CA PHE A 249 -13.00 -0.37 7.53
C PHE A 249 -14.11 -1.35 7.95
N ALA A 250 -14.61 -2.18 7.01
CA ALA A 250 -15.67 -3.14 7.29
C ALA A 250 -15.17 -4.40 8.00
N VAL A 251 -13.96 -4.86 7.69
CA VAL A 251 -13.35 -6.08 8.27
C VAL A 251 -12.46 -5.84 9.47
N GLY A 252 -12.27 -4.57 9.84
CA GLY A 252 -11.26 -4.12 10.79
C GLY A 252 -9.91 -3.92 10.11
N ALA A 253 -9.37 -2.70 10.26
CA ALA A 253 -8.17 -2.23 9.56
C ALA A 253 -6.89 -3.05 9.83
N MET A 254 -6.95 -4.03 10.74
CA MET A 254 -5.81 -4.80 11.24
C MET A 254 -5.87 -6.27 10.85
N ASN A 255 -6.79 -6.66 9.98
CA ASN A 255 -6.85 -8.02 9.47
C ASN A 255 -5.88 -8.22 8.30
N ILE A 256 -4.74 -8.85 8.60
CA ILE A 256 -3.69 -9.13 7.60
C ILE A 256 -4.16 -10.06 6.48
N PHE A 257 -5.09 -10.98 6.77
CA PHE A 257 -5.65 -11.88 5.77
C PHE A 257 -6.44 -11.11 4.71
N TRP A 258 -7.35 -10.23 5.14
CA TRP A 258 -8.10 -9.38 4.21
C TRP A 258 -7.20 -8.38 3.48
N MET A 259 -6.19 -7.83 4.15
CA MET A 259 -5.21 -6.95 3.50
C MET A 259 -4.47 -7.68 2.36
N ALA A 260 -3.98 -8.90 2.63
CA ALA A 260 -3.33 -9.72 1.61
C ALA A 260 -4.28 -10.08 0.47
N LEU A 261 -5.53 -10.43 0.78
CA LEU A 261 -6.55 -10.75 -0.21
C LEU A 261 -6.86 -9.55 -1.12
N ILE A 262 -7.01 -8.35 -0.56
CA ILE A 262 -7.24 -7.12 -1.34
C ILE A 262 -6.01 -6.75 -2.17
N GLY A 263 -4.81 -6.91 -1.62
CA GLY A 263 -3.57 -6.70 -2.35
C GLY A 263 -3.47 -7.62 -3.57
N LEU A 264 -3.70 -8.92 -3.37
CA LEU A 264 -3.73 -9.92 -4.43
C LEU A 264 -4.82 -9.59 -5.47
N PHE A 265 -6.01 -9.24 -5.02
CA PHE A 265 -7.11 -8.89 -5.90
C PHE A 265 -6.79 -7.65 -6.76
N THR A 266 -6.21 -6.60 -6.15
CA THR A 266 -5.77 -5.39 -6.85
C THR A 266 -4.67 -5.70 -7.86
N LEU A 267 -3.75 -6.62 -7.54
CA LEU A 267 -2.72 -7.07 -8.46
C LEU A 267 -3.34 -7.80 -9.67
N ILE A 268 -4.30 -8.70 -9.43
CA ILE A 268 -5.03 -9.40 -10.49
C ILE A 268 -5.78 -8.39 -11.37
N GLU A 269 -6.51 -7.43 -10.79
CA GLU A 269 -7.20 -6.41 -11.58
C GLU A 269 -6.23 -5.59 -12.45
N LYS A 270 -5.01 -5.35 -11.99
CA LYS A 270 -3.98 -4.63 -12.74
C LYS A 270 -3.29 -5.50 -13.80
N GLN A 271 -3.33 -6.82 -13.70
CA GLN A 271 -2.70 -7.72 -14.66
C GLN A 271 -3.68 -8.28 -15.70
N THR A 272 -4.95 -8.48 -15.35
CA THR A 272 -5.94 -9.11 -16.23
C THR A 272 -6.56 -8.09 -17.17
N THR A 273 -6.62 -8.39 -18.46
CA THR A 273 -7.31 -7.56 -19.45
C THR A 273 -8.80 -7.88 -19.44
N GLY A 274 -9.63 -6.97 -18.92
CA GLY A 274 -11.09 -7.11 -18.94
C GLY A 274 -11.80 -6.39 -17.79
N ARG A 275 -13.15 -6.39 -17.84
CA ARG A 275 -14.05 -5.84 -16.81
C ARG A 275 -14.55 -6.90 -15.82
N VAL A 276 -14.41 -8.19 -16.17
CA VAL A 276 -14.99 -9.31 -15.41
C VAL A 276 -14.49 -9.36 -13.97
N ALA A 277 -13.16 -9.21 -13.75
CA ALA A 277 -12.60 -9.22 -12.41
C ALA A 277 -13.18 -8.09 -11.53
N SER A 278 -13.21 -6.86 -12.04
CA SER A 278 -13.80 -5.71 -11.33
C SER A 278 -15.31 -5.88 -11.09
N GLN A 279 -16.04 -6.41 -12.06
CA GLN A 279 -17.49 -6.63 -11.93
C GLN A 279 -17.80 -7.74 -10.92
N ALA A 280 -17.03 -8.84 -10.93
CA ALA A 280 -17.18 -9.92 -9.97
C ALA A 280 -16.91 -9.44 -8.54
N ALA A 281 -15.84 -8.68 -8.31
CA ALA A 281 -15.61 -8.10 -6.99
C ALA A 281 -16.65 -7.06 -6.61
N GLY A 282 -17.09 -6.22 -7.55
CA GLY A 282 -18.20 -5.30 -7.31
C GLY A 282 -19.44 -6.02 -6.82
N ALA A 283 -19.83 -7.12 -7.48
CA ALA A 283 -20.97 -7.93 -7.09
C ALA A 283 -20.78 -8.56 -5.70
N ILE A 284 -19.60 -9.16 -5.43
CA ILE A 284 -19.29 -9.75 -4.11
C ILE A 284 -19.38 -8.70 -3.01
N LEU A 285 -18.81 -7.51 -3.22
CA LEU A 285 -18.83 -6.42 -2.24
C LEU A 285 -20.24 -5.91 -1.97
N LEU A 286 -21.08 -5.79 -3.00
CA LEU A 286 -22.48 -5.38 -2.84
C LEU A 286 -23.32 -6.43 -2.12
N VAL A 287 -23.15 -7.70 -2.43
CA VAL A 287 -23.83 -8.81 -1.73
C VAL A 287 -23.42 -8.81 -0.25
N TRP A 288 -22.13 -8.60 0.02
CA TRP A 288 -21.65 -8.54 1.40
C TRP A 288 -22.16 -7.30 2.15
N ALA A 289 -22.20 -6.14 1.50
CA ALA A 289 -22.79 -4.94 2.06
C ALA A 289 -24.26 -5.17 2.44
N ALA A 290 -25.05 -5.79 1.55
CA ALA A 290 -26.45 -6.11 1.80
C ALA A 290 -26.60 -7.10 2.97
N ALA A 291 -25.78 -8.15 3.02
CA ALA A 291 -25.79 -9.11 4.12
C ALA A 291 -25.46 -8.45 5.47
N LEU A 292 -24.47 -7.55 5.51
CA LEU A 292 -24.14 -6.80 6.72
C LEU A 292 -25.25 -5.86 7.15
N LEU A 293 -25.93 -5.18 6.22
CA LEU A 293 -27.10 -4.36 6.55
C LEU A 293 -28.23 -5.19 7.13
N LEU A 294 -28.50 -6.38 6.59
CA LEU A 294 -29.56 -7.27 7.06
C LEU A 294 -29.28 -7.86 8.46
N VAL A 295 -28.01 -8.11 8.78
CA VAL A 295 -27.61 -8.60 10.12
C VAL A 295 -27.57 -7.46 11.14
N SER A 296 -27.37 -6.22 10.68
CA SER A 296 -27.25 -5.02 11.54
C SER A 296 -28.57 -4.26 11.75
N ALA A 297 -29.64 -4.68 11.07
CA ALA A 297 -30.99 -4.10 11.14
C ALA A 297 -31.89 -4.92 12.07
#